data_AF-A0A914AH50-F1
#
_entry.id   AF-A0A914AH50-F1
#
_cell.length_a   1.000
_cell.length_b   1.000
_cell.length_c   1.000
_cell.angle_alpha   90.00
_cell.angle_beta   90.00
_cell.angle_gamma   90.00
#
_symmetry.space_group_name_H-M   'P 1'
#
loop_
_entity.id
_entity.type
_entity.pdbx_description
1 polymer ?
#
loop_
_entity_poly.entity_id
_entity_poly.type
_entity_poly.pdbx_seq_one_letter_code
_entity_poly.pdbx_strand_id
1 'polypeptide(L)'
;MLTSMPKQQVEKHITDDIPLAAQERLRRQAATTGHNFKEVFLKFADAHRGMNHSNQMTTGDICRLDVCIKEFMRSYREMFPSQNVTPKLHLLECHVVPQISRFRVGLGMLNEQGGELLHTELNRTGRIVHGIRDDLQKLLSIMKRHHTSTTPEIRASVLKTCKRKSKKGEE
;
A
#
# COMPACT_ATOMS: atom_id res chain seq x y z
N MET A 1 12.02 -13.39 61.45
CA MET A 1 11.61 -12.35 60.48
C MET A 1 10.85 -13.03 59.36
N LEU A 2 9.52 -12.89 59.32
CA LEU A 2 8.69 -13.38 58.22
C LEU A 2 8.73 -12.33 57.10
N THR A 3 9.40 -12.65 56.00
CA THR A 3 9.43 -11.85 54.79
C THR A 3 8.06 -11.87 54.13
N SER A 4 7.39 -10.70 54.08
CA SER A 4 6.12 -10.55 53.38
C SER A 4 6.34 -10.76 51.88
N MET A 5 5.58 -11.68 51.29
CA MET A 5 5.53 -11.85 49.83
C MET A 5 5.01 -10.55 49.16
N PRO A 6 5.60 -10.13 48.02
CA PRO A 6 5.10 -8.97 47.29
C PRO A 6 3.69 -9.24 46.79
N LYS A 7 2.75 -8.35 47.13
CA LYS A 7 1.39 -8.39 46.58
C LYS A 7 1.47 -8.25 45.06
N GLN A 8 0.99 -9.25 44.32
CA GLN A 8 0.78 -9.12 42.88
C GLN A 8 -0.10 -7.89 42.63
N GLN A 9 0.45 -6.88 41.96
CA GLN A 9 -0.36 -5.82 41.39
C GLN A 9 -1.21 -6.45 40.29
N VAL A 10 -2.51 -6.56 40.54
CA VAL A 10 -3.47 -6.92 39.50
C VAL A 10 -3.42 -5.81 38.47
N GLU A 11 -2.90 -6.10 37.27
CA GLU A 11 -2.94 -5.18 36.14
C GLU A 11 -4.41 -4.87 35.85
N LYS A 12 -4.79 -3.62 36.10
CA LYS A 12 -6.13 -3.12 35.80
C LYS A 12 -6.30 -3.16 34.29
N HIS A 13 -7.16 -4.05 33.79
CA HIS A 13 -7.48 -4.09 32.38
C HIS A 13 -8.29 -2.84 32.04
N ILE A 14 -8.10 -2.33 30.81
CA ILE A 14 -8.80 -1.14 30.27
C ILE A 14 -10.33 -1.24 30.41
N THR A 15 -10.85 -2.46 30.53
CA THR A 15 -12.27 -2.76 30.68
C THR A 15 -12.81 -2.75 32.11
N ASP A 16 -11.95 -2.71 33.13
CA ASP A 16 -12.34 -2.91 34.53
C ASP A 16 -13.15 -1.73 35.10
N ASP A 17 -13.04 -0.54 34.48
CA ASP A 17 -13.79 0.67 34.84
C ASP A 17 -15.10 0.83 34.06
N ILE A 18 -15.41 -0.07 33.13
CA ILE A 18 -16.62 0.02 32.30
C ILE A 18 -17.70 -0.89 32.90
N PRO A 19 -18.89 -0.37 33.26
CA PRO A 19 -19.99 -1.23 33.72
C PRO A 19 -20.25 -2.37 32.73
N LEU A 20 -20.44 -3.61 33.19
CA LEU A 20 -20.59 -4.80 32.33
C LEU A 20 -21.63 -4.62 31.22
N ALA A 21 -22.77 -3.97 31.51
CA ALA A 21 -23.80 -3.66 30.50
C ALA A 21 -23.31 -2.68 29.40
N ALA A 22 -22.45 -1.71 29.77
CA ALA A 22 -21.80 -0.84 28.80
C ALA A 22 -20.74 -1.59 27.99
N GLN A 23 -20.04 -2.56 28.60
CA GLN A 23 -19.07 -3.41 27.90
C GLN A 23 -19.74 -4.28 26.82
N GLU A 24 -20.89 -4.89 27.13
CA GLU A 24 -21.65 -5.67 26.13
C GLU A 24 -22.17 -4.80 24.99
N ARG A 25 -22.72 -3.61 25.31
CA ARG A 25 -23.18 -2.66 24.30
C ARG A 25 -22.04 -2.24 23.36
N LEU A 26 -20.89 -1.89 23.92
CA LEU A 26 -19.70 -1.51 23.14
C LEU A 26 -19.22 -2.67 22.26
N ARG A 27 -19.21 -3.91 22.78
CA ARG A 27 -18.86 -5.10 21.99
C ARG A 27 -19.81 -5.30 20.82
N ARG A 28 -21.13 -5.15 21.03
CA ARG A 28 -22.11 -5.25 19.94
C ARG A 28 -21.92 -4.15 18.91
N GLN A 29 -21.73 -2.89 19.33
CA GLN A 29 -21.45 -1.77 18.43
C GLN A 29 -20.16 -1.98 17.62
N ALA A 30 -19.09 -2.45 18.26
CA ALA A 30 -17.84 -2.77 17.60
C ALA A 30 -18.01 -3.91 16.59
N ALA A 31 -18.75 -4.96 16.94
CA ALA A 31 -19.05 -6.08 16.04
C ALA A 31 -19.85 -5.63 14.81
N THR A 32 -20.91 -4.84 15.00
CA THR A 32 -21.68 -4.26 13.89
C THR A 32 -20.83 -3.36 13.00
N THR A 33 -20.02 -2.49 13.61
CA THR A 33 -19.12 -1.59 12.88
C THR A 33 -18.10 -2.40 12.06
N GLY A 34 -17.48 -3.42 12.68
CA GLY A 34 -16.53 -4.31 12.01
C GLY A 34 -17.16 -5.09 10.84
N HIS A 35 -18.41 -5.54 11.00
CA HIS A 35 -19.14 -6.19 9.92
C HIS A 35 -19.37 -5.25 8.74
N ASN A 36 -19.85 -4.03 8.99
CA ASN A 36 -20.10 -3.02 7.94
C ASN A 36 -18.81 -2.68 7.18
N PHE A 37 -17.70 -2.44 7.89
CA PHE A 37 -16.42 -2.17 7.25
C PHE A 37 -15.92 -3.36 6.42
N LYS A 38 -16.07 -4.59 6.93
CA LYS A 38 -15.68 -5.80 6.20
C LYS A 38 -16.41 -5.88 4.86
N GLU A 39 -17.74 -5.71 4.87
CA GLU A 39 -18.55 -5.77 3.66
C GLU A 39 -18.15 -4.71 2.62
N VAL A 40 -17.94 -3.46 3.06
CA VAL A 40 -17.52 -2.37 2.16
C VAL A 40 -16.11 -2.61 1.64
N PHE A 41 -15.19 -3.10 2.46
CA PHE A 41 -13.80 -3.36 2.06
C PHE A 41 -13.67 -4.54 1.09
N LEU A 42 -14.52 -5.56 1.17
CA LEU A 42 -14.55 -6.63 0.18
C LEU A 42 -14.94 -6.10 -1.20
N LYS A 43 -15.98 -5.26 -1.27
CA LYS A 43 -16.38 -4.62 -2.54
C LYS A 43 -15.30 -3.66 -3.07
N PHE A 44 -14.66 -2.92 -2.18
CA PHE A 44 -13.50 -2.11 -2.55
C PHE A 44 -12.36 -2.96 -3.10
N ALA A 45 -12.09 -4.13 -2.51
CA ALA A 45 -11.01 -5.01 -2.94
C ALA A 45 -11.21 -5.48 -4.40
N ASP A 46 -12.44 -5.74 -4.81
CA ASP A 46 -12.76 -6.10 -6.19
C ASP A 46 -12.51 -4.94 -7.16
N ALA A 47 -13.01 -3.73 -6.83
CA ALA A 47 -12.73 -2.53 -7.61
C ALA A 47 -11.22 -2.24 -7.68
N HIS A 48 -10.53 -2.34 -6.54
CA HIS A 48 -9.09 -2.11 -6.43
C HIS A 48 -8.28 -3.12 -7.27
N ARG A 49 -8.62 -4.41 -7.24
CA ARG A 49 -7.97 -5.42 -8.07
C ARG A 49 -8.20 -5.16 -9.55
N GLY A 50 -9.41 -4.73 -9.93
CA GLY A 50 -9.75 -4.40 -11.31
C GLY A 50 -9.06 -3.16 -11.87
N MET A 51 -8.65 -2.22 -11.02
CA MET A 51 -7.94 -1.00 -11.46
C MET A 51 -6.44 -1.01 -11.22
N ASN A 52 -5.95 -1.65 -10.16
CA ASN A 52 -4.56 -1.54 -9.70
C ASN A 52 -3.68 -2.69 -10.23
N HIS A 53 -3.49 -2.70 -11.55
CA HIS A 53 -2.59 -3.63 -12.22
C HIS A 53 -1.92 -2.98 -13.44
N SER A 54 -0.96 -3.69 -14.02
CA SER A 54 -0.18 -3.21 -15.17
C SER A 54 -0.66 -3.71 -16.54
N ASN A 55 -1.67 -4.58 -16.57
CA ASN A 55 -2.15 -5.23 -17.79
C ASN A 55 -3.05 -4.32 -18.64
N GLN A 56 -3.12 -4.63 -19.93
CA GLN A 56 -4.10 -4.07 -20.87
C GLN A 56 -5.52 -4.51 -20.48
N MET A 57 -6.51 -3.64 -20.70
CA MET A 57 -7.91 -3.87 -20.35
C MET A 57 -8.81 -3.85 -21.59
N THR A 58 -9.62 -4.89 -21.72
CA THR A 58 -10.69 -4.95 -22.72
C THR A 58 -11.87 -4.08 -22.31
N THR A 59 -12.80 -3.80 -23.23
CA THR A 59 -14.06 -3.13 -22.89
C THR A 59 -14.86 -3.92 -21.85
N GLY A 60 -14.81 -5.26 -21.90
CA GLY A 60 -15.47 -6.11 -20.91
C GLY A 60 -14.87 -5.97 -19.50
N ASP A 61 -13.54 -5.85 -19.39
CA ASP A 61 -12.86 -5.57 -18.11
C ASP A 61 -13.28 -4.23 -17.53
N ILE A 62 -13.37 -3.20 -18.37
CA ILE A 62 -13.75 -1.85 -17.98
C ILE A 62 -15.20 -1.80 -17.50
N CYS A 63 -16.13 -2.47 -18.21
CA CYS A 63 -17.52 -2.58 -17.76
C CYS A 63 -17.62 -3.30 -16.41
N ARG A 64 -16.86 -4.38 -16.20
CA ARG A 64 -16.82 -5.06 -14.89
C ARG A 64 -16.30 -4.14 -13.79
N LEU A 65 -15.23 -3.41 -14.05
CA LEU A 65 -14.68 -2.45 -13.09
C LEU A 65 -15.69 -1.35 -12.71
N ASP A 66 -16.41 -0.80 -13.70
CA ASP A 66 -17.46 0.19 -13.46
C ASP A 66 -18.57 -0.36 -12.55
N VAL A 67 -19.00 -1.60 -12.77
CA VAL A 67 -19.96 -2.28 -11.89
C VAL A 67 -19.40 -2.40 -10.46
N CYS A 68 -18.18 -2.89 -10.29
CA CYS A 68 -17.56 -3.03 -8.97
C CYS A 68 -17.45 -1.69 -8.23
N ILE A 69 -17.05 -0.61 -8.93
CA ILE A 69 -16.97 0.74 -8.36
C ILE A 69 -18.35 1.23 -7.90
N LYS A 70 -19.37 1.06 -8.74
CA LYS A 70 -20.75 1.46 -8.41
C LYS A 70 -21.32 0.68 -7.24
N GLU A 71 -21.07 -0.63 -7.17
CA GLU A 71 -21.51 -1.47 -6.04
C GLU A 71 -20.83 -1.10 -4.73
N PHE A 72 -19.52 -0.84 -4.77
CA PHE A 72 -18.77 -0.32 -3.63
C PHE A 72 -19.32 1.03 -3.17
N MET A 73 -19.46 1.99 -4.07
CA MET A 73 -19.90 3.35 -3.74
C MET A 73 -21.36 3.40 -3.26
N ARG A 74 -22.23 2.53 -3.77
CA ARG A 74 -23.59 2.34 -3.25
C ARG A 74 -23.57 1.81 -1.83
N SER A 75 -22.83 0.72 -1.60
CA SER A 75 -22.73 0.10 -0.27
C SER A 75 -22.11 1.05 0.76
N TYR A 76 -21.11 1.84 0.36
CA TYR A 76 -20.50 2.85 1.21
C TYR A 76 -21.52 3.89 1.70
N ARG A 77 -22.34 4.43 0.79
CA ARG A 77 -23.39 5.41 1.14
C ARG A 77 -24.51 4.81 1.97
N GLU A 78 -24.89 3.57 1.71
CA GLU A 78 -25.93 2.86 2.47
C GLU A 78 -25.47 2.55 3.91
N MET A 79 -24.23 2.09 4.08
CA MET A 79 -23.71 1.72 5.41
C MET A 79 -23.23 2.93 6.22
N PHE A 80 -22.85 4.03 5.56
CA PHE A 80 -22.34 5.23 6.20
C PHE A 80 -23.07 6.49 5.71
N PRO A 81 -24.40 6.61 5.90
CA PRO A 81 -25.22 7.67 5.30
C PRO A 81 -24.91 9.08 5.80
N SER A 82 -24.30 9.20 6.98
CA SER A 82 -23.86 10.49 7.55
C SER A 82 -22.47 10.93 7.08
N GLN A 83 -21.76 10.10 6.31
CA GLN A 83 -20.40 10.38 5.87
C GLN A 83 -20.38 11.01 4.49
N ASN A 84 -19.49 12.00 4.33
CA ASN A 84 -19.27 12.64 3.04
C ASN A 84 -18.35 11.79 2.15
N VAL A 85 -18.58 11.85 0.84
CA VAL A 85 -17.67 11.26 -0.15
C VAL A 85 -16.38 12.06 -0.17
N THR A 86 -15.27 11.41 0.19
CA THR A 86 -13.95 12.06 0.15
C THR A 86 -13.49 12.31 -1.29
N PRO A 87 -12.57 13.26 -1.54
CA PRO A 87 -12.03 13.50 -2.87
C PRO A 87 -11.46 12.24 -3.55
N LYS A 88 -10.82 11.33 -2.80
CA LYS A 88 -10.30 10.06 -3.36
C LYS A 88 -11.42 9.12 -3.81
N LEU A 89 -12.52 9.06 -3.07
CA LEU A 89 -13.69 8.28 -3.44
C LEU A 89 -14.43 8.89 -4.63
N HIS A 90 -14.49 10.22 -4.72
CA HIS A 90 -15.01 10.91 -5.90
C HIS A 90 -14.16 10.65 -7.15
N LEU A 91 -12.83 10.69 -7.03
CA LEU A 91 -11.91 10.31 -8.10
C LEU A 91 -12.15 8.87 -8.56
N LEU A 92 -12.29 7.94 -7.60
CA LEU A 92 -12.63 6.54 -7.89
C LEU A 92 -13.94 6.41 -8.67
N GLU A 93 -15.00 7.05 -8.20
CA GLU A 93 -16.34 6.91 -8.76
C GLU A 93 -16.50 7.58 -10.13
N CYS A 94 -15.96 8.79 -10.30
CA CYS A 94 -16.28 9.62 -11.46
C CYS A 94 -15.18 9.62 -12.53
N HIS A 95 -13.92 9.32 -12.18
CA HIS A 95 -12.78 9.59 -13.06
C HIS A 95 -11.98 8.36 -13.45
N VAL A 96 -12.03 7.28 -12.66
CA VAL A 96 -11.26 6.05 -12.96
C VAL A 96 -11.70 5.40 -14.27
N VAL A 97 -13.00 5.20 -14.49
CA VAL A 97 -13.50 4.56 -15.71
C VAL A 97 -13.19 5.38 -16.97
N PRO A 98 -13.44 6.71 -17.01
CA PRO A 98 -12.99 7.54 -18.13
C PRO A 98 -11.49 7.44 -18.41
N GLN A 99 -10.66 7.47 -17.37
CA GLN A 99 -9.21 7.42 -17.51
C GLN A 99 -8.73 6.07 -18.06
N ILE A 100 -9.21 4.96 -17.50
CA ILE A 100 -8.88 3.62 -17.98
C ILE A 100 -9.43 3.40 -19.39
N SER A 101 -10.60 3.95 -19.72
CA SER A 101 -11.15 3.87 -21.08
C SER A 101 -10.26 4.55 -22.12
N ARG A 102 -9.62 5.66 -21.73
CA ARG A 102 -8.67 6.40 -22.57
C ARG A 102 -7.37 5.63 -22.79
N PHE A 103 -6.78 5.08 -21.73
CA PHE A 103 -5.43 4.47 -21.80
C PHE A 103 -5.43 2.95 -22.00
N ARG A 104 -6.57 2.29 -21.78
CA ARG A 104 -6.77 0.83 -21.91
C ARG A 104 -5.76 0.00 -21.11
N VAL A 105 -5.27 0.53 -20.01
CA VAL A 105 -4.40 -0.16 -19.05
C VAL A 105 -4.86 0.17 -17.63
N GLY A 106 -4.58 -0.74 -16.69
CA GLY A 106 -4.83 -0.47 -15.28
C GLY A 106 -4.00 0.72 -14.77
N LEU A 107 -4.50 1.38 -13.70
CA LEU A 107 -3.83 2.50 -13.04
C LEU A 107 -2.49 2.11 -12.41
N GLY A 108 -2.23 0.81 -12.23
CA GLY A 108 -0.91 0.32 -11.81
C GLY A 108 0.22 0.69 -12.77
N MET A 109 -0.06 0.85 -14.07
CA MET A 109 0.90 1.40 -15.04
C MET A 109 1.08 2.92 -14.94
N LEU A 110 0.04 3.63 -14.50
CA LEU A 110 -0.04 5.09 -14.53
C LEU A 110 0.23 5.72 -13.16
N ASN A 111 0.70 4.92 -12.20
CA ASN A 111 0.93 5.38 -10.84
C ASN A 111 2.31 6.03 -10.67
N GLU A 112 2.47 6.71 -9.54
CA GLU A 112 3.69 7.44 -9.20
C GLU A 112 4.73 6.57 -8.47
N GLN A 113 4.50 5.25 -8.33
CA GLN A 113 5.37 4.36 -7.55
C GLN A 113 6.80 4.32 -8.09
N GLY A 114 6.98 4.54 -9.39
CA GLY A 114 8.31 4.69 -10.00
C GLY A 114 9.10 5.88 -9.43
N GLY A 115 8.43 7.00 -9.13
CA GLY A 115 9.04 8.18 -8.54
C GLY A 115 9.52 7.94 -7.10
N GLU A 116 8.72 7.23 -6.30
CA GLU A 116 9.11 6.89 -4.91
C GLU A 116 10.30 5.92 -4.85
N LEU A 117 10.34 4.97 -5.77
CA LEU A 117 11.50 4.09 -5.93
C LEU A 117 12.74 4.89 -6.34
N LEU A 118 12.59 5.84 -7.25
CA LEU A 118 13.66 6.75 -7.66
C LEU A 118 14.20 7.54 -6.47
N HIS A 119 13.34 8.17 -5.67
CA HIS A 119 13.75 8.88 -4.45
C HIS A 119 14.58 7.99 -3.52
N THR A 120 14.13 6.75 -3.30
CA THR A 120 14.84 5.79 -2.46
C THR A 120 16.23 5.44 -3.03
N GLU A 121 16.33 5.25 -4.35
CA GLU A 121 17.58 4.94 -5.06
C GLU A 121 18.58 6.12 -4.99
N LEU A 122 18.10 7.34 -5.25
CA LEU A 122 18.92 8.55 -5.18
C LEU A 122 19.44 8.80 -3.77
N ASN A 123 18.59 8.63 -2.74
CA ASN A 123 18.99 8.75 -1.34
C ASN A 123 20.02 7.69 -0.93
N ARG A 124 19.87 6.46 -1.44
CA ARG A 124 20.87 5.40 -1.24
C ARG A 124 22.20 5.79 -1.89
N THR A 125 22.18 6.29 -3.12
CA THR A 125 23.39 6.76 -3.80
C THR A 125 24.03 7.93 -3.07
N GLY A 126 23.24 8.91 -2.63
CA GLY A 126 23.71 10.08 -1.90
C GLY A 126 24.49 9.72 -0.64
N ARG A 127 24.08 8.67 0.07
CA ARG A 127 24.83 8.13 1.22
C ARG A 127 26.19 7.54 0.84
N ILE A 128 26.28 6.87 -0.31
CA ILE A 128 27.54 6.29 -0.81
C ILE A 128 28.53 7.41 -1.17
N VAL A 129 28.05 8.47 -1.81
CA VAL A 129 28.89 9.59 -2.27
C VAL A 129 29.02 10.73 -1.25
N HIS A 130 28.61 10.52 0.00
CA HIS A 130 28.51 11.61 0.98
C HIS A 130 29.85 12.31 1.26
N GLY A 131 30.98 11.61 1.08
CA GLY A 131 32.32 12.14 1.31
C GLY A 131 32.84 13.09 0.21
N ILE A 132 32.10 13.24 -0.90
CA ILE A 132 32.44 14.23 -1.94
C ILE A 132 32.04 15.61 -1.42
N ARG A 133 33.03 16.51 -1.30
CA ARG A 133 32.85 17.87 -0.75
C ARG A 133 32.15 18.83 -1.72
N ASP A 134 32.39 18.69 -3.02
CA ASP A 134 31.76 19.53 -4.03
C ASP A 134 30.37 18.99 -4.38
N ASP A 135 29.34 19.83 -4.19
CA ASP A 135 27.95 19.45 -4.40
C ASP A 135 27.66 19.12 -5.86
N LEU A 136 28.33 19.79 -6.80
CA LEU A 136 28.19 19.51 -8.22
C LEU A 136 28.78 18.12 -8.57
N GLN A 137 30.00 17.81 -8.10
CA GLN A 137 30.57 16.47 -8.26
C GLN A 137 29.69 15.39 -7.61
N LYS A 138 29.11 15.68 -6.43
CA LYS A 138 28.22 14.75 -5.73
C LYS A 138 26.97 14.45 -6.55
N LEU A 139 26.31 15.48 -7.07
CA LEU A 139 25.14 15.34 -7.94
C LEU A 139 25.48 14.59 -9.23
N LEU A 140 26.56 14.97 -9.90
CA LEU A 140 27.03 14.29 -11.11
C LEU A 140 27.31 12.80 -10.85
N SER A 141 27.86 12.47 -9.69
CA SER A 141 28.13 11.07 -9.32
C SER A 141 26.84 10.27 -9.10
N ILE A 142 25.84 10.89 -8.45
CA ILE A 142 24.50 10.31 -8.28
C ILE A 142 23.85 10.06 -9.65
N MET A 143 23.83 11.08 -10.51
CA MET A 143 23.18 11.01 -11.82
C MET A 143 23.88 10.02 -12.75
N LYS A 144 25.21 9.99 -12.78
CA LYS A 144 25.98 9.00 -13.56
C LYS A 144 25.65 7.58 -13.13
N ARG A 145 25.59 7.31 -11.82
CA ARG A 145 25.23 5.99 -11.31
C ARG A 145 23.81 5.61 -11.73
N HIS A 146 22.86 6.52 -11.54
CA HIS A 146 21.46 6.30 -11.91
C HIS A 146 21.33 5.98 -13.40
N HIS A 147 21.91 6.80 -14.27
CA HIS A 147 21.92 6.61 -15.72
C HIS A 147 22.49 5.24 -16.12
N THR A 148 23.71 4.91 -15.67
CA THR A 148 24.34 3.61 -15.97
C THR A 148 23.50 2.42 -15.48
N SER A 149 22.78 2.57 -14.36
CA SER A 149 21.95 1.49 -13.80
C SER A 149 20.59 1.31 -14.46
N THR A 150 20.11 2.30 -15.22
CA THR A 150 18.75 2.31 -15.79
C THR A 150 18.75 2.21 -17.32
N THR A 151 19.80 2.68 -18.00
CA THR A 151 19.96 2.58 -19.45
C THR A 151 19.99 1.10 -19.91
N PRO A 152 19.00 0.64 -20.69
CA PRO A 152 18.88 -0.78 -21.08
C PRO A 152 20.12 -1.34 -21.79
N GLU A 153 20.74 -0.55 -22.65
CA GLU A 153 21.93 -0.93 -23.43
C GLU A 153 23.14 -1.18 -22.52
N ILE A 154 23.31 -0.33 -21.51
CA ILE A 154 24.35 -0.49 -20.50
C ILE A 154 24.05 -1.71 -19.63
N ARG A 155 22.80 -1.87 -19.18
CA ARG A 155 22.40 -3.03 -18.36
C ARG A 155 22.57 -4.36 -19.11
N ALA A 156 22.38 -4.37 -20.42
CA ALA A 156 22.56 -5.56 -21.26
C ALA A 156 24.05 -5.95 -21.41
N SER A 157 24.96 -4.97 -21.37
CA SER A 157 26.41 -5.20 -21.46
C SER A 157 27.07 -5.53 -20.12
N VAL A 158 26.43 -5.22 -18.99
CA VAL A 158 26.93 -5.63 -17.66
C VAL A 158 26.75 -7.14 -17.49
N LEU A 159 27.87 -7.88 -17.40
CA LEU A 159 27.91 -9.30 -17.10
C LEU A 159 27.10 -9.59 -15.81
N LYS A 160 26.05 -10.39 -15.92
CA LYS A 160 25.36 -10.92 -14.72
C LYS A 160 26.36 -11.82 -13.99
N THR A 161 26.77 -11.42 -12.79
CA THR A 161 27.56 -12.28 -11.91
C THR A 161 26.75 -13.53 -11.60
N CYS A 162 27.11 -14.66 -12.21
CA CYS A 162 26.57 -15.96 -11.83
C CYS A 162 26.92 -16.20 -10.36
N LYS A 163 25.91 -16.22 -9.49
CA LYS A 163 26.11 -16.63 -8.09
C LYS A 163 26.68 -18.04 -8.11
N ARG A 164 27.91 -18.21 -7.62
CA ARG A 164 28.50 -19.54 -7.39
C ARG A 164 27.52 -20.32 -6.50
N LYS A 165 27.03 -21.46 -6.98
CA LYS A 165 26.32 -22.43 -6.12
C LYS A 165 27.30 -22.79 -4.99
N SER A 166 26.98 -22.39 -3.77
CA SER A 166 27.61 -22.97 -2.58
C SER A 166 27.29 -24.46 -2.63
N LYS A 167 28.33 -25.29 -2.81
CA LYS A 167 28.23 -26.70 -2.46
C LYS A 167 28.06 -26.72 -0.94
N LYS A 168 26.83 -26.90 -0.46
CA LYS A 168 26.62 -27.38 0.90
C LYS A 168 27.19 -28.80 0.92
N GLY A 169 28.19 -29.03 1.78
CA GLY A 169 28.74 -30.35 2.01
C GLY A 169 27.64 -31.26 2.54
N GLU A 170 27.55 -32.43 1.93
CA GLU A 170 26.95 -33.62 2.54
C GLU A 170 28.02 -34.19 3.47
N GLU A 171 27.77 -34.13 4.77
CA GLU A 171 28.30 -35.05 5.79
C GLU A 171 27.11 -35.73 6.45
#